data_AF-A0A1F4DB96-F1
#
_entry.id   AF-A0A1F4DB96-F1
#
_cell.length_a   1.000
_cell.length_b   1.000
_cell.length_c   1.000
_cell.angle_alpha   90.00
_cell.angle_beta   90.00
_cell.angle_gamma   90.00
#
_symmetry.space_group_name_H-M   'P 1'
#
loop_
_entity.id
_entity.type
_entity.pdbx_description
1 polymer ?
#
loop_
_entity_poly.entity_id
_entity_poly.type
_entity_poly.pdbx_seq_one_letter_code
_entity_poly.pdbx_strand_id
1 'polypeptide(L)'
;MALIKKYGLEDRSLPGVHIGYSHTDLIAACESEPERIVKEVKAAGRTAIKQGCGILVTGFAALSVFLAEQGIRQIDGVPVLDSQAALIKAAEMMVDLRRLGMPKPRKGPLFDVSGEDIQTARRRYGLQ
;
A
#
# COMPACT_ATOMS: atom_id res chain seq x y z
N MET A 1 -4.71 -11.84 2.42
CA MET A 1 -6.00 -11.73 3.13
C MET A 1 -5.89 -11.55 4.65
N ALA A 2 -4.87 -12.07 5.33
CA ALA A 2 -4.74 -11.92 6.79
C ALA A 2 -4.72 -10.45 7.28
N LEU A 3 -4.05 -9.54 6.57
CA LEU A 3 -4.01 -8.12 6.95
C LEU A 3 -5.34 -7.40 6.75
N ILE A 4 -6.05 -7.63 5.64
CA ILE A 4 -7.37 -7.04 5.38
C ILE A 4 -8.34 -7.40 6.51
N LYS A 5 -8.38 -8.68 6.90
CA LYS A 5 -9.17 -9.16 8.03
C LYS A 5 -8.71 -8.56 9.37
N LYS A 6 -7.39 -8.45 9.59
CA LYS A 6 -6.84 -7.82 10.80
C LYS A 6 -7.27 -6.36 10.95
N TYR A 7 -7.44 -5.65 9.84
CA TYR A 7 -7.92 -4.26 9.81
C TYR A 7 -9.44 -4.12 9.70
N GLY A 8 -10.21 -5.21 9.63
CA GLY A 8 -11.68 -5.17 9.52
C GLY A 8 -12.18 -4.60 8.20
N LEU A 9 -11.44 -4.80 7.11
CA LEU A 9 -11.74 -4.24 5.78
C LEU A 9 -12.28 -5.27 4.79
N GLU A 10 -12.58 -6.50 5.23
CA GLU A 10 -13.05 -7.60 4.38
C GLU A 10 -14.31 -7.25 3.59
N ASP A 11 -15.29 -6.61 4.22
CA ASP A 11 -16.57 -6.26 3.60
C ASP A 11 -16.46 -5.17 2.53
N ARG A 12 -15.29 -4.52 2.44
CA ARG A 12 -14.99 -3.46 1.48
C ARG A 12 -13.88 -3.84 0.51
N SER A 13 -13.36 -5.06 0.59
CA SER A 13 -12.23 -5.53 -0.21
C SER A 13 -12.69 -6.54 -1.24
N LEU A 14 -12.33 -6.30 -2.50
CA LEU A 14 -12.48 -7.28 -3.57
C LEU A 14 -11.21 -8.13 -3.70
N PRO A 15 -11.29 -9.32 -4.30
CA PRO A 15 -10.11 -10.13 -4.60
C PRO A 15 -9.05 -9.33 -5.38
N GLY A 16 -7.81 -9.37 -4.89
CA GLY A 16 -6.68 -8.73 -5.57
C GLY A 16 -6.32 -9.43 -6.88
N VAL A 17 -5.75 -8.69 -7.83
CA VAL A 17 -5.23 -9.22 -9.09
C VAL A 17 -3.71 -9.15 -9.06
N HIS A 18 -3.05 -10.28 -9.30
CA HIS A 18 -1.60 -10.36 -9.36
C HIS A 18 -1.11 -10.10 -10.79
N ILE A 19 -0.03 -9.33 -10.93
CA ILE A 19 0.67 -9.09 -12.20
C ILE A 19 1.87 -10.02 -12.42
N GLY A 20 2.13 -10.97 -11.51
CA GLY A 20 3.10 -12.06 -11.73
C GLY A 20 4.56 -11.77 -11.39
N TYR A 21 4.86 -10.73 -10.60
CA TYR A 21 6.23 -10.37 -10.21
C TYR A 21 6.51 -10.61 -8.72
N SER A 22 7.77 -10.94 -8.41
CA SER A 22 8.32 -10.73 -7.07
C SER A 22 8.57 -9.23 -6.84
N HIS A 23 8.78 -8.82 -5.59
CA HIS A 23 9.04 -7.40 -5.28
C HIS A 23 10.31 -6.86 -5.96
N THR A 24 11.38 -7.66 -6.02
CA THR A 24 12.65 -7.27 -6.64
C THR A 24 12.55 -7.20 -8.16
N ASP A 25 11.89 -8.20 -8.77
CA ASP A 25 11.74 -8.25 -10.22
C ASP A 25 10.83 -7.13 -10.71
N LEU A 26 9.81 -6.76 -9.93
CA LEU A 26 8.93 -5.65 -10.26
C LEU A 26 9.68 -4.33 -10.30
N ILE A 27 10.56 -4.06 -9.32
CA ILE A 27 11.36 -2.83 -9.31
C ILE A 27 12.26 -2.77 -10.55
N ALA A 28 13.01 -3.85 -10.82
CA ALA A 28 13.87 -3.93 -11.99
C ALA A 28 13.09 -3.70 -13.29
N ALA A 29 11.90 -4.31 -13.42
CA ALA A 29 11.06 -4.16 -14.60
C ALA A 29 10.43 -2.76 -14.72
N CYS A 30 10.13 -2.07 -13.60
CA CYS A 30 9.69 -0.67 -13.64
C CYS A 30 10.77 0.25 -14.20
N GLU A 31 12.05 -0.07 -13.95
CA GLU A 31 13.19 0.69 -14.46
C GLU A 31 13.52 0.34 -15.92
N SER A 32 13.50 -0.94 -16.28
CA SER A 32 13.92 -1.40 -17.61
C SER A 32 12.81 -1.41 -18.65
N GLU A 33 11.55 -1.62 -18.26
CA GLU A 33 10.40 -1.82 -19.15
C GLU A 33 9.14 -1.07 -18.66
N PRO A 34 9.21 0.26 -18.41
CA PRO A 34 8.13 1.00 -17.75
C PRO A 34 6.79 0.94 -18.51
N GLU A 35 6.78 1.06 -19.83
CA GLU A 35 5.53 1.03 -20.62
C GLU A 35 4.87 -0.34 -20.57
N ARG A 36 5.66 -1.41 -20.51
CA ARG A 36 5.16 -2.78 -20.37
C ARG A 36 4.48 -2.95 -19.01
N ILE A 37 5.11 -2.51 -17.93
CA ILE A 37 4.53 -2.57 -16.59
C ILE A 37 3.24 -1.76 -16.53
N VAL A 38 3.20 -0.56 -17.11
CA VAL A 38 1.97 0.24 -17.21
C VAL A 38 0.85 -0.52 -17.92
N LYS A 39 1.15 -1.21 -19.04
CA LYS A 39 0.17 -1.99 -19.79
C LYS A 39 -0.38 -3.16 -18.97
N GLU A 40 0.49 -3.90 -18.31
CA GLU A 40 0.12 -5.06 -17.49
C GLU A 40 -0.71 -4.63 -16.26
N VAL A 41 -0.33 -3.54 -15.59
CA VAL A 41 -1.10 -2.97 -14.49
C VAL A 41 -2.47 -2.48 -14.97
N LYS A 42 -2.57 -1.84 -16.14
CA LYS A 42 -3.87 -1.47 -16.72
C LYS A 42 -4.74 -2.68 -17.01
N ALA A 43 -4.16 -3.77 -17.50
CA ALA A 43 -4.90 -5.02 -17.74
C ALA A 43 -5.41 -5.65 -16.43
N ALA A 44 -4.57 -5.69 -15.39
CA ALA A 44 -4.96 -6.17 -14.06
C ALA A 44 -6.01 -5.26 -13.41
N GLY A 45 -5.84 -3.94 -13.51
CA GLY A 45 -6.79 -2.95 -13.02
C GLY A 45 -8.18 -3.13 -13.64
N ARG A 46 -8.27 -3.33 -14.96
CA ARG A 46 -9.53 -3.64 -15.65
C ARG A 46 -10.21 -4.90 -15.14
N THR A 47 -9.43 -5.90 -14.73
CA THR A 47 -9.98 -7.12 -14.14
C THR A 47 -10.62 -6.82 -12.77
N ALA A 48 -9.96 -6.00 -11.94
CA ALA A 48 -10.54 -5.55 -10.67
C ALA A 48 -11.77 -4.63 -10.87
N ILE A 49 -11.76 -3.76 -11.88
CA ILE A 49 -12.89 -2.87 -12.21
C ILE A 49 -14.13 -3.68 -12.59
N LYS A 50 -13.97 -4.75 -13.38
CA LYS A 50 -15.07 -5.67 -13.71
C LYS A 50 -15.69 -6.35 -12.49
N GLN A 51 -14.97 -6.42 -11.37
CA GLN A 51 -15.48 -6.95 -10.10
C GLN A 51 -16.22 -5.88 -9.27
N GLY A 52 -16.31 -4.64 -9.76
CA GLY A 52 -17.01 -3.54 -9.10
C GLY A 52 -16.12 -2.67 -8.19
N CYS A 53 -14.80 -2.63 -8.41
CA CYS A 53 -13.95 -1.79 -7.56
C CYS A 53 -14.20 -0.29 -7.81
N GLY A 54 -14.42 0.47 -6.73
CA GLY A 54 -14.53 1.93 -6.78
C GLY A 54 -13.19 2.67 -6.62
N ILE A 55 -12.14 1.96 -6.18
CA ILE A 55 -10.78 2.47 -6.04
C ILE A 55 -9.79 1.32 -6.23
N LEU A 56 -8.69 1.58 -6.91
CA LEU A 56 -7.59 0.64 -7.08
C LEU A 56 -6.48 0.93 -6.07
N VAL A 57 -6.03 -0.10 -5.35
CA VAL A 57 -4.90 -0.02 -4.43
C VAL A 57 -3.80 -0.95 -4.93
N THR A 58 -2.59 -0.43 -5.14
CA THR A 58 -1.47 -1.28 -5.52
C THR A 58 -1.04 -2.15 -4.35
N GLY A 59 -0.78 -3.43 -4.61
CA GLY A 59 -0.29 -4.37 -3.59
C GLY A 59 1.15 -4.10 -3.12
N PHE A 60 1.82 -3.12 -3.73
CA PHE A 60 3.19 -2.74 -3.44
C PHE A 60 3.35 -1.22 -3.51
N ALA A 61 4.04 -0.65 -2.51
CA ALA A 61 4.22 0.79 -2.36
C ALA A 61 4.99 1.44 -3.53
N ALA A 62 6.07 0.81 -3.99
CA ALA A 62 6.84 1.35 -5.09
C ALA A 62 6.02 1.40 -6.39
N LEU A 63 5.08 0.46 -6.57
CA LEU A 63 4.20 0.47 -7.72
C LEU A 63 3.23 1.67 -7.71
N SER A 64 2.74 2.12 -6.54
CA SER A 64 1.91 3.34 -6.51
C SER A 64 2.71 4.59 -6.87
N VAL A 65 3.97 4.67 -6.42
CA VAL A 65 4.87 5.78 -6.75
C VAL A 65 5.20 5.78 -8.24
N PHE A 66 5.60 4.63 -8.79
CA PHE A 66 5.86 4.45 -10.21
C PHE A 66 4.68 4.92 -11.07
N LEU A 67 3.45 4.47 -10.77
CA LEU A 67 2.26 4.92 -11.53
C LEU A 67 2.03 6.43 -11.42
N ALA A 68 2.26 7.02 -10.25
CA ALA A 68 2.15 8.46 -10.05
C ALA A 68 3.19 9.25 -10.87
N GLU A 69 4.43 8.77 -10.95
CA GLU A 69 5.50 9.34 -11.77
C GLU A 69 5.19 9.26 -13.27
N GLN A 70 4.52 8.18 -13.70
CA GLN A 70 4.00 8.03 -15.07
C GLN A 70 2.72 8.87 -15.33
N GLY A 71 2.27 9.70 -14.38
CA GLY A 71 1.06 10.51 -14.50
C GLY A 71 -0.24 9.71 -14.45
N ILE A 72 -0.21 8.44 -14.07
CA ILE A 72 -1.37 7.55 -14.03
C ILE A 72 -2.06 7.70 -12.67
N ARG A 73 -3.17 8.46 -12.68
CA ARG A 73 -4.01 8.68 -11.48
C ARG A 73 -5.31 7.86 -11.50
N GLN A 74 -5.66 7.29 -12.65
CA GLN A 74 -6.87 6.50 -12.83
C GLN A 74 -6.71 5.47 -13.95
N ILE A 75 -7.49 4.40 -13.90
CA ILE A 75 -7.59 3.39 -14.95
C ILE A 75 -9.08 3.27 -15.30
N ASP A 76 -9.43 3.56 -16.56
CA ASP A 76 -10.80 3.50 -17.08
C ASP A 76 -11.82 4.23 -16.17
N GLY A 77 -11.44 5.40 -15.63
CA GLY A 77 -12.27 6.25 -14.77
C GLY A 77 -12.27 5.88 -13.28
N VAL A 78 -11.64 4.76 -12.90
CA VAL A 78 -11.49 4.37 -11.49
C VAL A 78 -10.18 4.90 -10.91
N PRO A 79 -10.20 5.62 -9.78
CA PRO A 79 -9.00 6.22 -9.20
C PRO A 79 -8.00 5.15 -8.73
N VAL A 80 -6.71 5.43 -8.93
CA VAL A 80 -5.60 4.68 -8.34
C VAL A 80 -5.14 5.41 -7.09
N LEU A 81 -5.23 4.76 -5.94
CA LEU A 81 -4.79 5.31 -4.67
C LEU A 81 -3.26 5.38 -4.61
N ASP A 82 -2.73 6.59 -4.44
CA ASP A 82 -1.36 6.79 -4.04
C ASP A 82 -1.20 6.42 -2.55
N SER A 83 -0.82 5.17 -2.30
CA SER A 83 -0.72 4.62 -0.96
C SER A 83 0.37 5.29 -0.11
N GLN A 84 1.43 5.82 -0.75
CA GLN A 84 2.51 6.52 -0.06
C GLN A 84 2.08 7.92 0.37
N ALA A 85 1.43 8.67 -0.53
CA ALA A 85 0.86 9.95 -0.17
C ALA A 85 -0.18 9.80 0.95
N ALA A 86 -1.06 8.80 0.87
CA ALA A 86 -2.04 8.50 1.91
C ALA A 86 -1.38 8.20 3.27
N LEU A 87 -0.29 7.41 3.28
CA LEU A 87 0.47 7.11 4.49
C LEU A 87 1.11 8.37 5.09
N ILE A 88 1.73 9.22 4.27
CA ILE A 88 2.36 10.46 4.73
C ILE A 88 1.32 11.37 5.37
N LYS A 89 0.18 11.59 4.70
CA LYS A 89 -0.91 12.43 5.24
C LYS A 89 -1.51 11.85 6.51
N ALA A 90 -1.64 10.53 6.61
CA ALA A 90 -2.07 9.87 7.85
C ALA A 90 -1.05 10.09 8.98
N ALA A 91 0.25 10.01 8.70
CA ALA A 91 1.29 10.24 9.69
C ALA A 91 1.30 11.69 10.21
N GLU A 92 1.20 12.68 9.31
CA GLU A 92 1.09 14.10 9.66
C GLU A 92 -0.13 14.36 10.55
N MET A 93 -1.31 13.87 10.15
CA MET A 93 -2.54 13.96 10.94
C MET A 93 -2.33 13.38 12.34
N MET A 94 -1.69 12.21 12.46
CA MET A 94 -1.42 11.58 13.76
C MET A 94 -0.43 12.37 14.62
N VAL A 95 0.52 13.11 14.02
CA VAL A 95 1.41 14.02 14.75
C VAL A 95 0.63 15.20 15.32
N ASP A 96 -0.27 15.80 14.53
CA ASP A 96 -1.09 16.92 14.99
C ASP A 96 -2.07 16.50 16.08
N LEU A 97 -2.73 15.34 15.92
CA LEU A 97 -3.59 14.77 16.97
C LEU A 97 -2.81 14.52 18.27
N ARG A 98 -1.56 14.06 18.17
CA ARG A 98 -0.69 13.89 19.36
C ARG A 98 -0.39 15.23 20.03
N ARG A 99 -0.12 16.29 19.26
CA ARG A 99 0.11 17.65 19.80
C ARG A 99 -1.12 18.20 20.52
N LEU A 100 -2.32 17.80 20.08
CA LEU A 100 -3.59 18.12 20.74
C LEU A 100 -3.91 17.23 21.95
N GLY A 101 -3.02 16.30 22.32
CA GLY A 101 -3.16 15.46 23.50
C GLY A 101 -3.69 14.04 23.23
N MET A 102 -3.86 13.62 21.97
CA MET A 102 -4.23 12.23 21.66
C MET A 102 -3.07 11.28 22.01
N PRO A 103 -3.26 10.32 22.93
CA PRO A 103 -2.21 9.39 23.31
C PRO A 103 -1.98 8.34 22.22
N LYS A 104 -0.74 7.87 22.08
CA LYS A 104 -0.46 6.68 21.26
C LYS A 104 -0.92 5.42 22.02
N PRO A 105 -1.82 4.60 21.47
CA PRO A 105 -2.21 3.33 22.10
C PRO A 105 -0.99 2.40 22.19
N ARG A 106 -0.83 1.75 23.35
CA ARG A 106 0.25 0.77 23.63
C ARG A 106 -0.26 -0.67 23.75
N LYS A 107 -1.57 -0.87 23.71
CA LYS A 107 -2.23 -2.17 23.83
C LYS A 107 -3.37 -2.25 22.82
N GLY A 108 -3.69 -3.46 22.39
CA GLY A 108 -4.79 -3.75 21.47
C GLY A 108 -4.33 -4.57 20.26
N PRO A 109 -5.28 -5.13 19.50
CA PRO A 109 -5.01 -6.14 18.46
C PRO A 109 -4.10 -5.65 17.31
N LEU A 110 -3.95 -4.34 17.14
CA LEU A 110 -3.05 -3.71 16.16
C LEU A 110 -1.71 -3.24 16.73
N PHE A 111 -1.56 -3.17 18.06
CA PHE A 111 -0.42 -2.56 18.75
C PHE A 111 0.27 -3.47 19.77
N ASP A 112 -0.17 -4.73 19.86
CA ASP A 112 0.49 -5.77 20.64
C ASP A 112 1.69 -6.32 19.84
N VAL A 113 2.76 -5.52 19.81
CA VAL A 113 4.03 -5.86 19.14
C VAL A 113 4.96 -6.44 20.21
N SER A 114 5.48 -7.64 19.96
CA SER A 114 6.36 -8.29 20.92
C SER A 114 7.66 -7.48 21.12
N GLY A 115 8.29 -7.61 22.29
CA GLY A 115 9.60 -7.00 22.51
C GLY A 115 10.64 -7.50 21.51
N GLU A 116 10.51 -8.74 21.05
CA GLU A 116 11.36 -9.34 20.02
C GLU A 116 11.21 -8.65 18.67
N ASP A 117 9.98 -8.40 18.21
CA ASP A 117 9.71 -7.68 16.97
C ASP A 117 10.31 -6.27 16.98
N ILE A 118 10.21 -5.58 18.12
CA ILE A 118 10.83 -4.26 18.31
C ILE A 118 12.35 -4.36 18.18
N GLN A 119 12.98 -5.33 18.83
CA GLN A 119 14.44 -5.50 18.74
C GLN A 119 14.90 -5.87 17.32
N THR A 120 14.14 -6.73 16.64
CA THR A 120 14.39 -7.10 15.24
C THR A 120 14.27 -5.89 14.31
N ALA A 121 13.26 -5.05 14.48
CA ALA A 121 13.13 -3.81 13.72
C ALA A 121 14.31 -2.86 13.99
N ARG A 122 14.71 -2.68 15.25
CA ARG A 122 15.85 -1.82 15.60
C ARG A 122 17.14 -2.27 14.93
N ARG A 123 17.45 -3.57 14.93
CA ARG A 123 18.60 -4.13 14.21
C ARG A 123 18.52 -3.82 12.71
N ARG A 124 17.37 -4.07 12.10
CA ARG A 124 17.16 -3.89 10.66
C ARG A 124 17.36 -2.45 10.20
N TYR A 125 16.98 -1.48 11.04
CA TYR A 125 17.10 -0.06 10.74
C TYR A 125 18.37 0.59 11.30
N GLY A 126 19.30 -0.18 11.90
CA GLY A 126 20.54 0.37 12.46
C GLY A 126 20.34 1.27 13.68
N LEU A 127 19.28 1.03 14.46
CA LEU A 127 18.90 1.79 15.65
C LEU A 127 19.34 1.12 16.97
N GLN A 128 20.30 0.19 16.91
CA GLN A 128 20.90 -0.46 18.08
C GLN A 128 22.28 0.12 18.38
#